data_AF-A0A8T6M486-F1
#
_entry.id   AF-A0A8T6M486-F1
#
_cell.length_a   1.000
_cell.length_b   1.000
_cell.length_c   1.000
_cell.angle_alpha   90.00
_cell.angle_beta   90.00
_cell.angle_gamma   90.00
#
_symmetry.space_group_name_H-M   'P 1'
#
loop_
_entity.id
_entity.type
_entity.pdbx_description
1 polymer ?
#
loop_
_entity_poly.entity_id
_entity_poly.type
_entity_poly.pdbx_seq_one_letter_code
_entity_poly.pdbx_strand_id
1 'polypeptide(L)'
;MNDNDDKKLESGEDLAISALAQAGKSNVGTSGSSTDDEVKASDELADTLSHLQSIIERNANELTRVKNELKEKRESFKSLFENDAPLQEVQNEVNVMNEQVKERKSKINSDPQATSLKLVIGDLNQEKKEIEETLSNHLINFYSMTNSKSFDTSSGDQWEFDIRAKVKGNPNS
;
A
#
# COMPACT_ATOMS: atom_id res chain seq x y z
N MET A 1 32.73 33.70 0.66
CA MET A 1 32.99 32.61 -0.30
C MET A 1 33.56 31.46 0.50
N ASN A 2 32.81 30.37 0.67
CA ASN A 2 33.33 29.15 1.28
C ASN A 2 33.73 28.24 0.13
N ASP A 3 35.04 28.11 -0.07
CA ASP A 3 35.63 27.18 -1.02
C ASP A 3 35.38 25.75 -0.51
N ASN A 4 34.25 25.18 -0.93
CA ASN A 4 34.08 23.74 -0.97
C ASN A 4 35.00 23.24 -2.08
N ASP A 5 36.26 23.01 -1.73
CA ASP A 5 37.11 22.08 -2.48
C ASP A 5 36.45 20.70 -2.37
N ASP A 6 35.57 20.42 -3.32
CA ASP A 6 35.14 19.09 -3.70
C ASP A 6 36.40 18.30 -4.10
N LYS A 7 37.15 17.82 -3.09
CA LYS A 7 37.97 16.64 -3.21
C LYS A 7 36.99 15.51 -3.51
N LYS A 8 36.67 15.36 -4.79
CA LYS A 8 36.05 14.19 -5.38
C LYS A 8 36.98 13.03 -5.02
N LEU A 9 36.77 12.47 -3.83
CA LEU A 9 37.36 11.21 -3.40
C LEU A 9 37.09 10.27 -4.56
N GLU A 10 38.15 9.75 -5.19
CA GLU A 10 38.03 8.71 -6.21
C GLU A 10 37.04 7.69 -5.67
N SER A 11 35.93 7.52 -6.40
CA SER A 11 34.89 6.63 -5.92
C SER A 11 35.45 5.22 -5.90
N GLY A 12 34.99 4.37 -4.98
CA GLY A 12 35.43 2.96 -4.96
C GLY A 12 35.21 2.26 -6.31
N GLU A 13 34.25 2.76 -7.09
CA GLU A 13 33.99 2.38 -8.49
C GLU A 13 35.18 2.72 -9.41
N ASP A 14 35.74 3.92 -9.32
CA ASP A 14 36.85 4.39 -10.17
C ASP A 14 38.13 3.56 -9.91
N LEU A 15 38.39 3.23 -8.65
CA LEU A 15 39.52 2.38 -8.24
C LEU A 15 39.34 0.92 -8.68
N ALA A 16 38.12 0.38 -8.56
CA ALA A 16 37.80 -0.98 -9.00
C ALA A 16 37.88 -1.13 -10.53
N ILE A 17 37.41 -0.13 -11.28
CA ILE A 17 37.49 -0.10 -12.75
C ILE A 17 38.95 -0.05 -13.22
N SER A 18 39.79 0.76 -12.56
CA SER A 18 41.22 0.87 -12.89
C SER A 18 41.97 -0.45 -12.67
N ALA A 19 41.70 -1.14 -11.55
CA ALA A 19 42.30 -2.44 -11.24
C ALA A 19 41.86 -3.53 -12.24
N LEU A 20 40.57 -3.57 -12.61
CA LEU A 20 40.06 -4.53 -13.60
C LEU A 20 40.65 -4.28 -15.00
N ALA A 21 40.87 -3.01 -15.36
CA ALA A 21 41.46 -2.61 -16.63
C ALA A 21 42.95 -2.98 -16.75
N GLN A 22 43.67 -3.10 -15.63
CA GLN A 22 45.05 -3.62 -15.63
C GLN A 22 45.07 -5.14 -15.82
N ALA A 23 44.20 -5.90 -15.14
CA ALA A 23 44.09 -7.35 -15.30
C ALA A 23 43.61 -7.79 -16.70
N GLY A 24 42.80 -6.97 -17.38
CA GLY A 24 42.32 -7.27 -18.74
C GLY A 24 43.40 -7.16 -19.84
N LYS A 25 44.49 -6.44 -19.59
CA LYS A 25 45.56 -6.21 -20.59
C LYS A 25 46.60 -7.31 -20.67
N SER A 26 46.76 -8.11 -19.62
CA SER A 26 47.73 -9.21 -19.55
C SER A 26 47.28 -10.49 -20.27
N ASN A 27 46.00 -10.63 -20.64
CA ASN A 27 45.45 -11.89 -21.15
C ASN A 27 45.35 -12.02 -22.71
N VAL A 28 45.83 -11.06 -23.51
CA VAL A 28 45.62 -11.05 -24.99
C VAL A 28 46.93 -11.24 -25.80
N GLY A 29 48.05 -11.59 -25.16
CA GLY A 29 49.33 -11.73 -25.86
C GLY A 29 50.07 -13.02 -25.57
N THR A 30 50.20 -13.85 -26.61
CA THR A 30 51.34 -14.76 -26.87
C THR A 30 51.12 -16.25 -26.55
N SER A 31 50.88 -16.98 -27.64
CA SER A 31 51.10 -18.43 -27.75
C SER A 31 52.61 -18.69 -27.75
N GLY A 32 53.16 -19.04 -26.58
CA GLY A 32 54.58 -19.36 -26.37
C GLY A 32 54.91 -19.46 -24.88
N SER A 33 54.56 -20.57 -24.24
CA SER A 33 54.67 -20.77 -22.78
C SER A 33 56.14 -20.97 -22.35
N SER A 34 56.67 -19.97 -21.63
CA SER A 34 57.81 -20.08 -20.73
C SER A 34 57.28 -20.05 -19.30
N THR A 35 57.75 -20.93 -18.42
CA THR A 35 57.30 -21.02 -17.02
C THR A 35 57.44 -19.71 -16.23
N ASP A 36 58.35 -18.82 -16.62
CA ASP A 36 58.54 -17.51 -15.98
C ASP A 36 57.45 -16.48 -16.32
N ASP A 37 56.80 -16.59 -17.48
CA ASP A 37 55.71 -15.68 -17.89
C ASP A 37 54.39 -16.04 -17.18
N GLU A 38 54.16 -17.33 -16.91
CA GLU A 38 53.03 -17.81 -16.12
C GLU A 38 53.14 -17.41 -14.64
N VAL A 39 54.35 -17.45 -14.07
CA VAL A 39 54.58 -17.04 -12.65
C VAL A 39 54.37 -15.54 -12.48
N LYS A 40 54.86 -14.70 -13.40
CA LYS A 40 54.63 -13.24 -13.32
C LYS A 40 53.16 -12.86 -13.49
N ALA A 41 52.46 -13.49 -14.42
CA ALA A 41 51.02 -13.28 -14.59
C ALA A 41 50.22 -13.71 -13.35
N SER A 42 50.66 -14.78 -12.67
CA SER A 42 50.07 -15.23 -11.41
C SER A 42 50.31 -14.24 -10.26
N ASP A 43 51.51 -13.67 -10.14
CA ASP A 43 51.84 -12.68 -9.09
C ASP A 43 51.06 -11.37 -9.29
N GLU A 44 50.98 -10.86 -10.54
CA GLU A 44 50.20 -9.66 -10.86
C GLU A 44 48.69 -9.85 -10.59
N LEU A 45 48.18 -11.05 -10.85
CA LEU A 45 46.80 -11.42 -10.54
C LEU A 45 46.56 -11.49 -9.03
N ALA A 46 47.51 -12.04 -8.27
CA ALA A 46 47.42 -12.11 -6.80
C ALA A 46 47.43 -10.71 -6.17
N ASP A 47 48.26 -9.80 -6.67
CA ASP A 47 48.31 -8.40 -6.24
C ASP A 47 47.00 -7.67 -6.56
N THR A 48 46.45 -7.89 -7.75
CA THR A 48 45.16 -7.30 -8.16
C THR A 48 44.00 -7.81 -7.28
N LEU A 49 43.99 -9.11 -6.95
CA LEU A 49 42.98 -9.71 -6.07
C LEU A 49 43.09 -9.17 -4.64
N SER A 50 44.30 -9.02 -4.11
CA SER A 50 44.56 -8.42 -2.80
C SER A 50 44.09 -6.96 -2.73
N HIS A 51 44.35 -6.18 -3.79
CA HIS A 51 43.89 -4.81 -3.90
C HIS A 51 42.36 -4.70 -3.97
N LEU A 52 41.72 -5.52 -4.80
CA LEU A 52 40.26 -5.58 -4.90
C LEU A 52 39.63 -5.99 -3.57
N GLN A 53 40.21 -6.99 -2.89
CA GLN A 53 39.74 -7.42 -1.57
C GLN A 53 39.80 -6.27 -0.56
N SER A 54 40.88 -5.49 -0.55
CA SER A 54 41.02 -4.32 0.32
C SER A 54 39.96 -3.24 0.05
N ILE A 55 39.63 -3.02 -1.22
CA ILE A 55 38.55 -2.09 -1.62
C ILE A 55 37.18 -2.62 -1.18
N ILE A 56 36.92 -3.91 -1.40
CA ILE A 56 35.67 -4.57 -0.99
C ILE A 56 35.49 -4.46 0.52
N GLU A 57 36.53 -4.77 1.31
CA GLU A 57 36.50 -4.69 2.77
C GLU A 57 36.25 -3.26 3.24
N ARG A 58 36.93 -2.26 2.66
CA ARG A 58 36.70 -0.85 2.96
C ARG A 58 35.26 -0.44 2.67
N ASN A 59 34.73 -0.81 1.51
CA ASN A 59 33.36 -0.46 1.11
C ASN A 59 32.31 -1.18 1.96
N ALA A 60 32.55 -2.43 2.35
CA ALA A 60 31.66 -3.19 3.23
C ALA A 60 31.59 -2.57 4.64
N ASN A 61 32.74 -2.14 5.17
CA ASN A 61 32.80 -1.43 6.45
C ASN A 61 32.10 -0.07 6.38
N GLU A 62 32.32 0.69 5.30
CA GLU A 62 31.68 1.99 5.10
C GLU A 62 30.16 1.85 4.93
N LEU A 63 29.70 0.84 4.19
CA LEU A 63 28.27 0.53 4.06
C LEU A 63 27.64 0.22 5.43
N THR A 64 28.36 -0.53 6.27
CA THR A 64 27.90 -0.85 7.63
C THR A 64 27.81 0.40 8.49
N ARG A 65 28.83 1.27 8.43
CA ARG A 65 28.85 2.57 9.12
C ARG A 65 27.66 3.43 8.71
N VAL A 66 27.45 3.61 7.40
CA VAL A 66 26.35 4.41 6.85
C VAL A 66 24.98 3.83 7.24
N LYS A 67 24.81 2.51 7.21
CA LYS A 67 23.56 1.86 7.65
C LYS A 67 23.24 2.15 9.12
N ASN A 68 24.24 2.08 10.00
CA ASN A 68 24.05 2.36 11.42
C ASN A 68 23.72 3.84 11.65
N GLU A 69 24.47 4.75 11.03
CA GLU A 69 24.20 6.19 11.12
C GLU A 69 22.78 6.52 10.62
N LEU A 70 22.36 5.92 9.50
CA LEU A 70 21.02 6.11 8.96
C LEU A 70 19.93 5.63 9.92
N LYS A 71 20.15 4.49 10.58
CA LYS A 71 19.23 3.98 11.62
C LYS A 71 19.13 4.97 12.79
N GLU A 72 20.26 5.44 13.31
CA GLU A 72 20.29 6.41 14.42
C GLU A 72 19.61 7.74 14.05
N LYS A 73 19.84 8.25 12.84
CA LYS A 73 19.18 9.48 12.37
C LYS A 73 17.68 9.30 12.20
N ARG A 74 17.22 8.14 11.73
CA ARG A 74 15.78 7.83 11.67
C ARG A 74 15.14 7.76 13.05
N GLU A 75 15.80 7.11 14.01
CA GLU A 75 15.32 7.04 15.40
C GLU A 75 15.29 8.42 16.05
N SER A 76 16.34 9.22 15.84
CA SER A 76 16.41 10.61 16.30
C SER A 76 15.31 11.46 15.66
N PHE A 77 15.06 11.31 14.36
CA PHE A 77 13.99 12.02 13.68
C PHE A 77 12.61 11.65 14.24
N LYS A 78 12.36 10.35 14.49
CA LYS A 78 11.12 9.88 15.11
C LYS A 78 10.95 10.46 16.52
N SER A 79 12.02 10.48 17.31
CA SER A 79 11.98 11.00 18.68
C SER A 79 11.68 12.50 18.76
N LEU A 80 11.97 13.28 17.71
CA LEU A 80 11.55 14.69 17.66
C LEU A 80 10.03 14.84 17.71
N PHE A 81 9.28 14.01 16.99
CA PHE A 81 7.82 14.04 17.02
C PHE A 81 7.27 13.41 18.29
N GLU A 82 7.89 12.33 18.76
CA GLU A 82 7.44 11.67 19.99
C GLU A 82 7.67 12.53 21.23
N ASN A 83 8.67 13.42 21.25
CA ASN A 83 8.95 14.29 22.40
C ASN A 83 8.40 15.71 22.25
N ASP A 84 7.75 16.03 21.13
CA ASP A 84 7.15 17.35 20.93
C ASP A 84 5.89 17.48 21.78
N ALA A 85 6.02 18.15 22.93
CA ALA A 85 4.92 18.35 23.87
C ALA A 85 3.70 19.04 23.23
N PRO A 86 3.85 20.10 22.40
CA PRO A 86 2.71 20.71 21.69
C PRO A 86 1.96 19.72 20.79
N LEU A 87 2.67 18.90 20.00
CA LEU A 87 2.05 17.87 19.16
C LEU A 87 1.31 16.82 20.00
N GLN A 88 1.90 16.38 21.11
CA GLN A 88 1.24 15.45 22.03
C GLN A 88 -0.02 16.04 22.64
N GLU A 89 0.00 17.32 23.05
CA GLU A 89 -1.16 18.03 23.59
C GLU A 89 -2.30 18.08 22.57
N VAL A 90 -2.02 18.49 21.33
CA VAL A 90 -3.02 18.50 20.25
C VAL A 90 -3.57 17.10 19.97
N GLN A 91 -2.71 16.08 19.97
CA GLN A 91 -3.14 14.70 19.75
C GLN A 91 -4.05 14.21 20.89
N ASN A 92 -3.75 14.58 22.13
CA ASN A 92 -4.58 14.28 23.29
C ASN A 92 -5.93 15.01 23.22
N GLU A 93 -5.95 16.28 22.83
CA GLU A 93 -7.21 17.02 22.62
C GLU A 93 -8.09 16.36 21.56
N VAL A 94 -7.52 15.94 20.44
CA VAL A 94 -8.24 15.21 19.39
C VAL A 94 -8.83 13.90 19.93
N ASN A 95 -8.07 13.16 20.72
CA ASN A 95 -8.56 11.92 21.33
C ASN A 95 -9.73 12.18 22.27
N VAL A 96 -9.63 13.19 23.14
CA VAL A 96 -10.71 13.61 24.04
C VAL A 96 -11.95 14.04 23.26
N MET A 97 -11.79 14.83 22.21
CA MET A 97 -12.91 15.26 21.36
C MET A 97 -13.58 14.07 20.67
N ASN A 98 -12.81 13.10 20.18
CA ASN A 98 -13.34 11.88 19.59
C ASN A 98 -14.16 11.05 20.60
N GLU A 99 -13.67 10.93 21.84
CA GLU A 99 -14.40 10.27 22.92
C GLU A 99 -15.71 10.99 23.23
N GLN A 100 -15.71 12.33 23.33
CA GLN A 100 -16.90 13.13 23.55
C GLN A 100 -17.93 12.97 22.40
N VAL A 101 -17.47 12.96 21.15
CA VAL A 101 -18.34 12.71 19.99
C VAL A 101 -18.95 11.31 20.06
N LYS A 102 -18.16 10.30 20.43
CA LYS A 102 -18.64 8.93 20.59
C LYS A 102 -19.67 8.82 21.70
N GLU A 103 -19.42 9.44 22.85
CA GLU A 103 -20.35 9.48 23.97
C GLU A 103 -21.65 10.18 23.58
N ARG A 104 -21.58 11.33 22.90
CA ARG A 104 -22.78 12.06 22.46
C ARG A 104 -23.60 11.26 21.46
N LYS A 105 -22.95 10.59 20.49
CA LYS A 105 -23.61 9.65 19.56
C LYS A 105 -24.27 8.49 20.30
N SER A 106 -23.60 7.94 21.32
CA SER A 106 -24.17 6.89 22.17
C SER A 106 -25.44 7.38 22.87
N LYS A 107 -25.38 8.56 23.51
CA LYS A 107 -26.53 9.20 24.19
C LYS A 107 -27.69 9.45 23.23
N ILE A 108 -27.43 9.95 22.03
CA ILE A 108 -28.46 10.14 20.99
C ILE A 108 -29.06 8.80 20.59
N ASN A 109 -28.25 7.76 20.41
CA ASN A 109 -28.74 6.44 20.03
C ASN A 109 -29.59 5.76 21.12
N SER A 110 -29.31 6.05 22.39
CA SER A 110 -30.10 5.59 23.54
C SER A 110 -31.28 6.50 23.88
N ASP A 111 -31.40 7.66 23.20
CA ASP A 111 -32.51 8.58 23.43
C ASP A 111 -33.84 7.86 23.09
N PRO A 112 -34.87 7.97 23.94
CA PRO A 112 -36.18 7.41 23.66
C PRO A 112 -36.76 7.85 22.31
N GLN A 113 -36.52 9.09 21.88
CA GLN A 113 -36.99 9.58 20.57
C GLN A 113 -36.30 8.86 19.41
N ALA A 114 -34.99 8.67 19.49
CA ALA A 114 -34.22 7.96 18.46
C ALA A 114 -34.58 6.47 18.42
N THR A 115 -34.82 5.86 19.58
CA THR A 115 -35.26 4.46 19.68
C THR A 115 -36.65 4.29 19.09
N SER A 116 -37.60 5.17 19.44
CA SER A 116 -38.95 5.18 18.87
C SER A 116 -38.92 5.33 17.35
N LEU A 117 -38.11 6.27 16.83
CA LEU A 117 -37.98 6.45 15.39
C LEU A 117 -37.39 5.22 14.69
N LYS A 118 -36.42 4.52 15.29
CA LYS A 118 -35.88 3.26 14.75
C LYS A 118 -36.93 2.16 14.66
N LEU A 119 -37.80 2.05 15.67
CA LEU A 119 -38.90 1.09 15.65
C LEU A 119 -39.88 1.43 14.52
N VAL A 120 -40.32 2.68 14.41
CA VAL A 120 -41.21 3.14 13.33
C VAL A 120 -40.59 2.89 11.96
N ILE A 121 -39.30 3.16 11.78
CA ILE A 121 -38.59 2.86 10.53
C ILE A 121 -38.57 1.34 10.26
N GLY A 122 -38.37 0.53 11.29
CA GLY A 122 -38.44 -0.93 11.19
C GLY A 122 -39.81 -1.41 10.72
N ASP A 123 -40.86 -0.92 11.37
CA ASP A 123 -42.26 -1.27 11.08
C ASP A 123 -42.64 -0.85 9.65
N LEU A 124 -42.31 0.38 9.24
CA LEU A 124 -42.58 0.86 7.87
C LEU A 124 -41.84 0.06 6.80
N ASN A 125 -40.62 -0.43 7.08
CA ASN A 125 -39.90 -1.28 6.14
C ASN A 125 -40.54 -2.67 6.01
N GLN A 126 -41.06 -3.21 7.11
CA GLN A 126 -41.78 -4.49 7.11
C GLN A 126 -43.11 -4.36 6.35
N GLU A 127 -43.89 -3.32 6.65
CA GLU A 127 -45.15 -3.00 5.94
C GLU A 127 -44.90 -2.80 4.44
N LYS A 128 -43.86 -2.02 4.07
CA LYS A 128 -43.46 -1.84 2.68
C LYS A 128 -43.19 -3.18 1.99
N LYS A 129 -42.44 -4.08 2.62
CA LYS A 129 -42.10 -5.40 2.06
C LYS A 129 -43.35 -6.25 1.83
N GLU A 130 -44.27 -6.26 2.77
CA GLU A 130 -45.53 -7.02 2.65
C GLU A 130 -46.41 -6.48 1.51
N ILE A 131 -46.47 -5.15 1.36
CA ILE A 131 -47.16 -4.49 0.25
C ILE A 131 -46.49 -4.82 -1.08
N GLU A 132 -45.16 -4.76 -1.16
CA GLU A 132 -44.40 -5.09 -2.37
C GLU A 132 -44.58 -6.55 -2.80
N GLU A 133 -44.57 -7.49 -1.85
CA GLU A 133 -44.83 -8.92 -2.12
C GLU A 133 -46.25 -9.16 -2.62
N THR A 134 -47.24 -8.54 -1.96
CA THR A 134 -48.65 -8.62 -2.36
C THR A 134 -48.86 -8.02 -3.74
N LEU A 135 -48.29 -6.84 -4.00
CA LEU A 135 -48.36 -6.16 -5.28
C LEU A 135 -47.70 -6.98 -6.38
N SER A 136 -46.52 -7.54 -6.14
CA SER A 136 -45.83 -8.42 -7.09
C SER A 136 -46.71 -9.61 -7.50
N ASN A 137 -47.34 -10.29 -6.53
CA ASN A 137 -48.26 -11.40 -6.80
C ASN A 137 -49.45 -10.94 -7.66
N HIS A 138 -50.04 -9.78 -7.35
CA HIS A 138 -51.14 -9.23 -8.13
C HIS A 138 -50.71 -8.83 -9.56
N LEU A 139 -49.53 -8.24 -9.74
CA LEU A 139 -49.02 -7.86 -11.06
C LEU A 139 -48.72 -9.09 -11.93
N ILE A 140 -48.19 -10.17 -11.34
CA ILE A 140 -48.00 -11.44 -12.04
C ILE A 140 -49.35 -12.03 -12.48
N ASN A 141 -50.35 -12.02 -11.60
CA ASN A 141 -51.70 -12.49 -11.92
C ASN A 141 -52.37 -11.61 -13.00
N PHE A 142 -52.20 -10.29 -12.92
CA PHE A 142 -52.70 -9.37 -13.94
C PHE A 142 -52.08 -9.67 -15.30
N TYR A 143 -50.75 -9.86 -15.36
CA TYR A 143 -50.06 -10.22 -16.59
C TYR A 143 -50.52 -11.58 -17.14
N SER A 144 -50.74 -12.60 -16.28
CA SER A 144 -51.19 -13.91 -16.76
C SER A 144 -52.61 -13.88 -17.36
N MET A 145 -53.47 -12.96 -16.89
CA MET A 145 -54.84 -12.80 -17.39
C MET A 145 -54.91 -11.90 -18.64
N THR A 146 -54.14 -10.82 -18.68
CA THR A 146 -54.26 -9.77 -19.70
C THR A 146 -53.16 -9.79 -20.74
N ASN A 147 -52.04 -10.47 -20.46
CA ASN A 147 -50.78 -10.40 -21.19
C ASN A 147 -50.24 -8.97 -21.36
N SER A 148 -50.68 -8.04 -20.50
CA SER A 148 -50.26 -6.63 -20.48
C SER A 148 -49.33 -6.36 -19.30
N LYS A 149 -48.25 -5.59 -19.55
CA LYS A 149 -47.31 -5.11 -18.54
C LYS A 149 -47.59 -3.68 -18.08
N SER A 150 -48.73 -3.14 -18.46
CA SER A 150 -49.15 -1.79 -18.08
C SER A 150 -50.58 -1.79 -17.54
N PHE A 151 -50.85 -0.97 -16.55
CA PHE A 151 -52.17 -0.74 -15.98
C PHE A 151 -52.43 0.75 -15.79
N ASP A 152 -53.69 1.15 -15.90
CA ASP A 152 -54.12 2.52 -15.68
C ASP A 152 -54.41 2.76 -14.20
N THR A 153 -53.96 3.89 -13.68
CA THR A 153 -54.25 4.34 -12.33
C THR A 153 -55.53 5.15 -12.29
N SER A 154 -56.12 5.27 -11.10
CA SER A 154 -57.28 6.14 -10.87
C SER A 154 -57.01 7.63 -11.14
N SER A 155 -55.74 8.05 -11.24
CA SER A 155 -55.34 9.40 -11.64
C SER A 155 -55.35 9.62 -13.16
N GLY A 156 -55.57 8.56 -13.95
CA GLY A 156 -55.49 8.60 -15.41
C GLY A 156 -54.07 8.43 -15.97
N ASP A 157 -53.11 8.07 -15.12
CA ASP A 157 -51.75 7.76 -15.56
C ASP A 157 -51.64 6.27 -15.90
N GLN A 158 -50.83 5.94 -16.90
CA GLN A 158 -50.50 4.55 -17.21
C GLN A 158 -49.17 4.19 -16.58
N TRP A 159 -49.15 3.15 -15.74
CA TRP A 159 -47.95 2.64 -15.09
C TRP A 159 -47.50 1.34 -15.77
N GLU A 160 -46.20 1.20 -15.99
CA GLU A 160 -45.58 -0.01 -16.52
C GLU A 160 -44.83 -0.77 -15.42
N PHE A 161 -44.84 -2.10 -15.48
CA PHE A 161 -44.13 -2.96 -14.55
C PHE A 161 -43.37 -4.09 -15.26
N ASP A 162 -42.26 -4.51 -14.65
CA ASP A 162 -41.42 -5.60 -15.13
C ASP A 162 -41.53 -6.86 -14.26
N ILE A 163 -41.69 -8.01 -14.91
CA ILE A 163 -41.62 -9.32 -14.25
C ILE A 163 -40.18 -9.83 -14.35
N ARG A 164 -39.51 -9.95 -13.19
CA ARG A 164 -38.15 -10.47 -13.10
C ARG A 164 -38.14 -11.82 -12.39
N ALA A 165 -37.76 -12.87 -13.10
CA ALA A 165 -37.42 -14.16 -12.50
C ALA A 165 -35.90 -14.24 -12.29
N LYS A 166 -35.46 -14.78 -11.14
CA LYS A 166 -34.04 -15.05 -10.87
C LYS A 166 -33.84 -16.53 -10.57
N VAL A 167 -32.92 -17.17 -11.30
CA VAL A 167 -32.45 -18.52 -10.99
C VAL A 167 -31.48 -18.44 -9.82
N LYS A 168 -31.71 -19.21 -8.75
CA LYS A 168 -30.69 -19.44 -7.72
C LYS A 168 -29.73 -20.49 -8.27
N GLY A 169 -28.46 -20.12 -8.45
CA GLY A 169 -27.42 -21.04 -8.92
C GLY A 169 -27.31 -22.27 -8.02
N ASN A 170 -27.06 -23.44 -8.62
CA ASN A 170 -26.85 -24.69 -7.92
C ASN A 170 -25.54 -24.60 -7.10
N PRO A 171 -25.56 -24.73 -5.76
CA PRO A 171 -24.34 -24.66 -4.94
C PRO A 171 -23.39 -25.85 -5.13
N ASN A 172 -23.71 -26.83 -6.00
CA ASN A 172 -22.85 -27.99 -6.30
C ASN A 172 -22.61 -28.17 -7.82
N SER A 173 -21.92 -27.21 -8.45
CA SER A 173 -21.22 -27.45 -9.72
C SER A 173 -19.87 -26.77 -9.73
#